data_AF-X1EDR0-F1
#
_entry.id   AF-X1EDR0-F1
#
_cell.length_a   1.000
_cell.length_b   1.000
_cell.length_c   1.000
_cell.angle_alpha   90.00
_cell.angle_beta   90.00
_cell.angle_gamma   90.00
#
_symmetry.space_group_name_H-M   'P 1'
#
loop_
_entity.id
_entity.type
_entity.pdbx_description
1 polymer ?
#
loop_
_entity_poly.entity_id
_entity_poly.type
_entity_poly.pdbx_seq_one_letter_code
_entity_poly.pdbx_strand_id
1 'polypeptide(L)'
;EIIEKIGDSAEIFNATGVRSDDEVIEEEFKGIRIVKILEYLDLQPMGEAKNIIVYASDLYAADFTISEMLEGDVYIAWKKDGQYFNPSSDGILKIVADNGPTTKWIKNPVLFDFISDFDDQVPLADRLEADAINFISQQRFFTLSLGYIPDIDIENWSLEITGLVEKSLELSYNDLLQIPQASVFATLETISNPQGGSLIGNAIWTGVPFKYLLEQTGIKQGAIEVVFYCEDGYSTSITIEEAAKEGVM
;
A
#
# COMPACT_ATOMS: atom_id res chain seq x y z
N GLU A 1 28.38 2.31 -9.71
CA GLU A 1 29.09 1.09 -9.25
C GLU A 1 28.34 -0.21 -9.49
N ILE A 2 27.20 -0.52 -8.82
CA ILE A 2 26.47 -1.79 -9.07
C ILE A 2 26.01 -1.88 -10.53
N ILE A 3 25.29 -0.87 -11.04
CA ILE A 3 24.81 -0.84 -12.44
C ILE A 3 25.95 -0.93 -13.46
N GLU A 4 27.16 -0.48 -13.14
CA GLU A 4 28.33 -0.65 -14.03
C GLU A 4 28.84 -2.09 -14.04
N LYS A 5 28.67 -2.83 -12.94
CA LYS A 5 29.12 -4.23 -12.79
C LYS A 5 28.08 -5.24 -13.28
N ILE A 6 26.79 -4.93 -13.19
CA ILE A 6 25.69 -5.77 -13.71
C ILE A 6 24.99 -5.18 -14.93
N GLY A 7 25.59 -4.15 -15.56
CA GLY A 7 25.00 -3.43 -16.70
C GLY A 7 24.78 -4.30 -17.93
N ASP A 8 25.54 -5.38 -18.08
CA ASP A 8 25.33 -6.39 -19.13
C ASP A 8 24.05 -7.21 -18.91
N SER A 9 23.51 -7.21 -17.69
CA SER A 9 22.20 -7.82 -17.37
C SER A 9 21.03 -6.87 -17.62
N ALA A 10 21.29 -5.66 -18.12
CA ALA A 10 20.23 -4.72 -18.44
C ALA A 10 19.53 -5.11 -19.74
N GLU A 11 18.21 -5.21 -19.69
CA GLU A 11 17.37 -5.58 -20.82
C GLU A 11 16.33 -4.50 -21.15
N ILE A 12 15.87 -4.52 -22.40
CA ILE A 12 14.67 -3.79 -22.81
C ILE A 12 13.51 -4.75 -22.65
N PHE A 13 12.48 -4.31 -21.93
CA PHE A 13 11.30 -5.12 -21.64
C PHE A 13 10.04 -4.26 -21.79
N ASN A 14 8.94 -4.90 -22.16
CA ASN A 14 7.62 -4.28 -22.09
C ASN A 14 6.99 -4.67 -20.76
N ALA A 15 6.33 -3.71 -20.11
CA ALA A 15 5.52 -3.97 -18.94
C ALA A 15 4.09 -3.48 -19.19
N THR A 16 3.14 -4.34 -18.88
CA THR A 16 1.71 -4.07 -18.87
C THR A 16 1.29 -3.76 -17.43
N GLY A 17 0.67 -2.60 -17.23
CA GLY A 17 0.15 -2.15 -15.95
C GLY A 17 -1.34 -1.84 -16.02
N VAL A 18 -2.06 -2.05 -14.92
CA VAL A 18 -3.48 -1.66 -14.79
C VAL A 18 -3.59 -0.48 -13.82
N ARG A 19 -4.16 0.63 -14.26
CA ARG A 19 -4.41 1.81 -13.42
C ARG A 19 -5.62 1.61 -12.50
N SER A 20 -5.78 2.52 -11.54
CA SER A 20 -6.91 2.52 -10.61
C SER A 20 -8.27 2.75 -11.27
N ASP A 21 -8.30 3.25 -12.50
CA ASP A 21 -9.50 3.44 -13.33
C ASP A 21 -9.70 2.31 -14.35
N ASP A 22 -9.06 1.15 -14.13
CA ASP A 22 -9.06 -0.03 -14.99
C ASP A 22 -8.44 0.17 -16.39
N GLU A 23 -7.81 1.31 -16.64
CA GLU A 23 -7.06 1.53 -17.87
C GLU A 23 -5.81 0.64 -17.90
N VAL A 24 -5.72 -0.20 -18.95
CA VAL A 24 -4.52 -0.99 -19.23
C VAL A 24 -3.52 -0.14 -20.01
N ILE A 25 -2.32 0.01 -19.47
CA ILE A 25 -1.21 0.70 -20.12
C ILE A 25 -0.09 -0.29 -20.42
N GLU A 26 0.57 -0.11 -21.57
CA GLU A 26 1.75 -0.88 -21.96
C GLU A 26 2.88 0.10 -22.25
N GLU A 27 4.03 -0.10 -21.60
CA GLU A 27 5.17 0.78 -21.73
C GLU A 27 6.47 -0.02 -21.91
N GLU A 28 7.37 0.49 -22.78
CA GLU A 28 8.70 -0.09 -22.96
C GLU A 28 9.67 0.55 -21.95
N PHE A 29 10.39 -0.27 -21.23
CA PHE A 29 11.40 0.15 -20.26
C PHE A 29 12.78 -0.43 -20.58
N LYS A 30 13.81 0.22 -20.03
CA LYS A 30 15.14 -0.38 -19.89
C LYS A 30 15.55 -0.42 -18.43
N GLY A 31 15.93 -1.60 -17.97
CA GLY A 31 16.24 -1.86 -16.57
C GLY A 31 16.92 -3.20 -16.34
N ILE A 32 17.06 -3.56 -15.05
CA ILE A 32 17.59 -4.85 -14.61
C ILE A 32 16.55 -5.49 -13.69
N ARG A 33 16.31 -6.80 -13.86
CA ARG A 33 15.47 -7.57 -12.95
C ARG A 33 16.01 -7.51 -11.52
N ILE A 34 15.14 -7.29 -10.55
CA ILE A 34 15.54 -7.17 -9.13
C ILE A 34 16.26 -8.44 -8.66
N VAL A 35 15.80 -9.63 -9.06
CA VAL A 35 16.46 -10.89 -8.70
C VAL A 35 17.95 -10.92 -9.06
N LYS A 36 18.36 -10.30 -10.18
CA LYS A 36 19.78 -10.24 -10.57
C LYS A 36 20.60 -9.34 -9.66
N ILE A 37 19.98 -8.28 -9.13
CA ILE A 37 20.60 -7.39 -8.16
C ILE A 37 20.76 -8.12 -6.82
N LEU A 38 19.72 -8.83 -6.37
CA LEU A 38 19.75 -9.61 -5.14
C LEU A 38 20.79 -10.73 -5.20
N GLU A 39 20.82 -11.50 -6.29
CA GLU A 39 21.84 -12.52 -6.56
C GLU A 39 23.26 -11.95 -6.52
N TYR A 40 23.48 -10.79 -7.14
CA TYR A 40 24.79 -10.14 -7.18
C TYR A 40 25.28 -9.66 -5.80
N LEU A 41 24.35 -9.15 -4.99
CA LEU A 41 24.64 -8.67 -3.64
C LEU A 41 24.74 -9.80 -2.61
N ASP A 42 24.54 -11.05 -3.03
CA ASP A 42 24.40 -12.22 -2.15
C ASP A 42 23.31 -12.00 -1.08
N LEU A 43 22.26 -11.26 -1.46
CA LEU A 43 21.10 -11.00 -0.61
C LEU A 43 20.07 -12.10 -0.87
N GLN A 44 20.07 -13.09 0.02
CA GLN A 44 18.92 -13.98 0.16
C GLN A 44 17.89 -13.30 1.08
N PRO A 45 16.58 -13.37 0.78
CA PRO A 45 15.57 -12.96 1.76
C PRO A 45 15.88 -13.68 3.08
N MET A 46 16.22 -12.92 4.13
CA MET A 46 16.65 -13.53 5.38
C MET A 46 15.46 -14.22 6.06
N GLY A 47 15.56 -15.52 6.35
CA GLY A 47 14.66 -16.22 7.27
C GLY A 47 13.21 -16.40 6.79
N GLU A 48 12.24 -16.09 7.68
CA GLU A 48 10.78 -16.28 7.51
C GLU A 48 10.09 -15.13 6.76
N ALA A 49 10.84 -14.19 6.18
CA ALA A 49 10.28 -13.04 5.45
C ALA A 49 9.33 -13.51 4.34
N LYS A 50 8.13 -12.92 4.30
CA LYS A 50 7.08 -13.25 3.32
C LYS A 50 6.82 -12.11 2.35
N ASN A 51 7.10 -10.88 2.77
CA ASN A 51 6.87 -9.67 1.99
C ASN A 51 8.10 -8.75 1.99
N ILE A 52 8.14 -7.83 1.05
CA ILE A 52 9.11 -6.74 0.92
C ILE A 52 8.31 -5.46 0.76
N ILE A 53 8.51 -4.50 1.65
CA ILE A 53 8.01 -3.14 1.47
C ILE A 53 9.10 -2.32 0.79
N VAL A 54 8.77 -1.71 -0.34
CA VAL A 54 9.66 -0.79 -1.03
C VAL A 54 9.18 0.63 -0.79
N TYR A 55 9.96 1.43 -0.06
CA TYR A 55 9.68 2.84 0.21
C TYR A 55 10.35 3.73 -0.84
N ALA A 56 9.65 4.77 -1.27
CA ALA A 56 10.09 5.77 -2.23
C ALA A 56 10.24 7.14 -1.61
N SER A 57 11.09 7.98 -2.24
CA SER A 57 11.44 9.33 -1.77
C SER A 57 10.27 10.30 -1.61
N ASP A 58 9.16 10.04 -2.30
CA ASP A 58 7.91 10.82 -2.27
C ASP A 58 6.90 10.28 -1.25
N LEU A 59 7.36 9.40 -0.35
CA LEU A 59 6.56 8.71 0.66
C LEU A 59 5.62 7.66 0.14
N TYR A 60 5.64 7.40 -1.16
CA TYR A 60 5.00 6.21 -1.67
C TYR A 60 5.71 4.95 -1.17
N ALA A 61 4.97 3.86 -1.08
CA ALA A 61 5.52 2.55 -0.79
C ALA A 61 4.57 1.50 -1.33
N ALA A 62 5.11 0.40 -1.80
CA ALA A 62 4.31 -0.75 -2.20
C ALA A 62 4.93 -2.02 -1.65
N ASP A 63 4.07 -2.98 -1.31
CA ASP A 63 4.47 -4.29 -0.87
C ASP A 63 4.56 -5.26 -2.06
N PHE A 64 5.45 -6.22 -1.90
CA PHE A 64 5.56 -7.37 -2.79
C PHE A 64 5.76 -8.61 -1.95
N THR A 65 5.10 -9.70 -2.32
CA THR A 65 5.47 -11.00 -1.78
C THR A 65 6.88 -11.37 -2.24
N ILE A 66 7.57 -12.23 -1.49
CA ILE A 66 8.88 -12.76 -1.91
C ILE A 66 8.78 -13.46 -3.28
N SER A 67 7.70 -14.19 -3.55
CA SER A 67 7.50 -14.86 -4.85
C SER A 67 7.35 -13.84 -5.98
N GLU A 68 6.55 -12.78 -5.80
CA GLU A 68 6.45 -11.70 -6.80
C GLU A 68 7.82 -11.07 -7.11
N MET A 69 8.68 -10.89 -6.11
CA MET A 69 9.99 -10.26 -6.31
C MET A 69 11.05 -11.18 -6.93
N LEU A 70 11.03 -12.47 -6.58
CA LEU A 70 12.05 -13.42 -7.02
C LEU A 70 11.69 -14.12 -8.32
N GLU A 71 10.42 -14.47 -8.48
CA GLU A 71 9.92 -15.25 -9.61
C GLU A 71 9.19 -14.37 -10.63
N GLY A 72 8.65 -13.23 -10.18
CA GLY A 72 7.95 -12.28 -11.04
C GLY A 72 8.87 -11.39 -11.86
N ASP A 73 8.24 -10.66 -12.77
CA ASP A 73 8.88 -9.73 -13.70
C ASP A 73 8.93 -8.34 -13.07
N VAL A 74 9.77 -8.20 -12.03
CA VAL A 74 10.01 -6.93 -11.32
C VAL A 74 11.42 -6.39 -11.59
N TYR A 75 11.49 -5.13 -11.97
CA TYR A 75 12.70 -4.48 -12.48
C TYR A 75 13.00 -3.18 -11.75
N ILE A 76 14.29 -2.85 -11.64
CA ILE A 76 14.72 -1.47 -11.48
C ILE A 76 15.00 -0.90 -12.87
N ALA A 77 14.19 0.07 -13.31
CA ALA A 77 14.28 0.74 -14.59
C ALA A 77 14.86 2.16 -14.47
N TRP A 78 15.50 2.64 -15.54
CA TRP A 78 16.01 4.02 -15.65
C TRP A 78 15.73 4.67 -17.01
N LYS A 79 15.12 3.94 -17.95
CA LYS A 79 14.60 4.50 -19.20
C LYS A 79 13.19 4.01 -19.47
N LYS A 80 12.44 4.85 -20.16
CA LYS A 80 11.16 4.56 -20.80
C LYS A 80 11.20 5.05 -22.25
N ASP A 81 10.71 4.25 -23.18
CA ASP A 81 10.67 4.57 -24.62
C ASP A 81 12.04 5.05 -25.16
N GLY A 82 13.11 4.37 -24.74
CA GLY A 82 14.50 4.69 -25.09
C GLY A 82 15.11 5.94 -24.42
N GLN A 83 14.32 6.73 -23.68
CA GLN A 83 14.76 7.97 -23.02
C GLN A 83 14.96 7.77 -21.51
N TYR A 84 15.96 8.44 -20.93
CA TYR A 84 16.12 8.47 -19.48
C TYR A 84 14.93 9.19 -18.83
N PHE A 85 14.55 8.75 -17.63
CA PHE A 85 13.53 9.45 -16.86
C PHE A 85 13.93 10.90 -16.58
N ASN A 86 12.94 11.79 -16.63
CA ASN A 86 13.14 13.18 -16.26
C ASN A 86 13.20 13.28 -14.73
N PRO A 87 14.32 13.75 -14.14
CA PRO A 87 14.49 13.79 -12.69
C PRO A 87 13.40 14.55 -11.94
N SER A 88 12.83 15.60 -12.55
CA SER A 88 11.84 16.46 -11.92
C SER A 88 10.43 15.85 -11.95
N SER A 89 10.03 15.17 -13.03
CA SER A 89 8.68 14.61 -13.19
C SER A 89 8.60 13.11 -12.89
N ASP A 90 9.53 12.33 -13.44
CA ASP A 90 9.50 10.86 -13.43
C ASP A 90 10.43 10.26 -12.38
N GLY A 91 11.33 11.07 -11.84
CA GLY A 91 12.41 10.61 -10.99
C GLY A 91 13.61 10.14 -11.82
N ILE A 92 14.55 9.47 -11.18
CA ILE A 92 15.77 8.96 -11.84
C ILE A 92 15.75 7.44 -11.98
N LEU A 93 14.93 6.75 -11.19
CA LEU A 93 14.78 5.30 -11.16
C LEU A 93 13.32 4.95 -10.89
N LYS A 94 12.86 3.81 -11.41
CA LYS A 94 11.56 3.24 -11.05
C LYS A 94 11.69 1.76 -10.74
N ILE A 95 10.90 1.27 -9.78
CA ILE A 95 10.49 -0.13 -9.77
C ILE A 95 9.37 -0.29 -10.79
N VAL A 96 9.39 -1.35 -11.57
CA VAL A 96 8.34 -1.67 -12.54
C VAL A 96 8.04 -3.16 -12.41
N ALA A 97 6.78 -3.48 -12.19
CA ALA A 97 6.28 -4.85 -12.12
C ALA A 97 5.34 -5.11 -13.31
N ASP A 98 5.62 -6.14 -14.09
CA ASP A 98 4.78 -6.51 -15.23
C ASP A 98 3.52 -7.28 -14.78
N ASN A 99 2.45 -7.15 -15.56
CA ASN A 99 1.14 -7.80 -15.37
C ASN A 99 0.51 -7.56 -13.99
N GLY A 100 0.56 -6.33 -13.51
CA GLY A 100 0.05 -5.95 -12.19
C GLY A 100 -0.51 -4.52 -12.14
N PRO A 101 -0.96 -4.07 -10.96
CA PRO A 101 -1.41 -2.70 -10.80
C PRO A 101 -0.22 -1.74 -10.96
N THR A 102 -0.45 -0.60 -11.61
CA THR A 102 0.59 0.44 -11.78
C THR A 102 1.00 1.08 -10.45
N THR A 103 0.27 0.82 -9.37
CA THR A 103 0.68 1.17 -8.00
C THR A 103 2.01 0.50 -7.64
N LYS A 104 2.31 -0.69 -8.16
CA LYS A 104 3.63 -1.33 -7.98
C LYS A 104 4.75 -0.68 -8.83
N TRP A 105 4.48 0.38 -9.59
CA TRP A 105 5.47 1.11 -10.37
C TRP A 105 6.04 2.30 -9.59
N ILE A 106 6.94 2.00 -8.66
CA ILE A 106 7.42 2.93 -7.63
C ILE A 106 8.49 3.88 -8.20
N LYS A 107 8.29 5.19 -8.05
CA LYS A 107 9.26 6.22 -8.45
C LYS A 107 10.29 6.47 -7.34
N ASN A 108 11.57 6.56 -7.70
CA ASN A 108 12.68 6.86 -6.78
C ASN A 108 12.67 5.98 -5.50
N PRO A 109 12.80 4.64 -5.64
CA PRO A 109 12.91 3.75 -4.49
C PRO A 109 14.15 4.10 -3.65
N VAL A 110 13.99 4.14 -2.32
CA VAL A 110 15.05 4.50 -1.36
C VAL A 110 15.36 3.39 -0.36
N LEU A 111 14.38 2.54 -0.04
CA LEU A 111 14.54 1.47 0.96
C LEU A 111 13.72 0.25 0.57
N PHE A 112 14.30 -0.94 0.76
CA PHE A 112 13.62 -2.22 0.69
C PHE A 112 13.66 -2.84 2.08
N ASP A 113 12.50 -3.02 2.71
CA ASP A 113 12.36 -3.63 4.02
C ASP A 113 11.72 -5.02 3.89
N PHE A 114 12.45 -6.06 4.29
CA PHE A 114 12.01 -7.45 4.19
C PHE A 114 11.28 -7.84 5.47
N ILE A 115 10.00 -8.19 5.38
CA ILE A 115 9.09 -8.39 6.53
C ILE A 115 8.46 -9.79 6.50
N SER A 116 8.24 -10.42 7.65
CA SER A 116 7.54 -11.72 7.74
C SER A 116 6.03 -11.56 7.75
N ASP A 117 5.54 -10.50 8.39
CA ASP A 117 4.15 -10.08 8.36
C ASP A 117 4.04 -8.57 8.65
N PHE A 118 2.88 -7.97 8.38
CA PHE A 118 2.63 -6.56 8.71
C PHE A 118 2.52 -6.33 10.24
N ASP A 119 2.43 -7.40 11.02
CA ASP A 119 2.43 -7.43 12.49
C ASP A 119 3.77 -7.93 13.07
N ASP A 120 4.88 -7.71 12.37
CA ASP A 120 6.20 -8.06 12.92
C ASP A 120 6.39 -7.36 14.26
N GLN A 121 6.36 -8.14 15.36
CA GLN A 121 6.51 -7.67 16.73
C GLN A 121 7.89 -7.05 17.02
N VAL A 122 8.78 -7.04 16.02
CA VAL A 122 10.07 -6.36 16.07
C VAL A 122 9.84 -4.89 15.72
N PRO A 123 10.04 -3.95 16.65
CA PRO A 123 9.86 -2.54 16.39
C PRO A 123 10.63 -2.07 15.15
N LEU A 124 10.03 -1.17 14.36
CA LEU A 124 10.67 -0.57 13.17
C LEU A 124 12.06 -0.02 13.47
N ALA A 125 12.25 0.53 14.68
CA ALA A 125 13.53 1.09 15.12
C ALA A 125 14.64 0.05 15.33
N ASP A 126 14.27 -1.20 15.56
CA ASP A 126 15.20 -2.32 15.70
C ASP A 126 15.51 -2.97 14.35
N ARG A 127 14.71 -2.66 13.31
CA ARG A 127 14.83 -3.18 11.94
C ARG A 127 15.59 -2.25 11.01
N LEU A 128 15.43 -0.94 11.19
CA LEU A 128 15.91 0.08 10.29
C LEU A 128 16.89 1.03 10.97
N GLU A 129 17.84 1.57 10.20
CA GLU A 129 18.75 2.59 10.72
C GLU A 129 18.02 3.93 10.95
N ALA A 130 18.60 4.79 11.78
CA ALA A 130 18.01 6.07 12.20
C ALA A 130 17.57 6.95 11.02
N ASP A 131 18.33 6.99 9.92
CA ASP A 131 17.99 7.78 8.74
C ASP A 131 16.79 7.19 7.98
N ALA A 132 16.65 5.86 7.94
CA ALA A 132 15.50 5.17 7.36
C ALA A 132 14.25 5.34 8.25
N ILE A 133 14.39 5.24 9.57
CA ILE A 133 13.32 5.55 10.53
C ILE A 133 12.88 7.00 10.34
N ASN A 134 13.81 7.94 10.28
CA ASN A 134 13.54 9.36 10.09
C ASN A 134 12.77 9.58 8.77
N PHE A 135 13.24 8.96 7.68
CA PHE A 135 12.58 9.01 6.38
C PHE A 135 11.11 8.53 6.42
N ILE A 136 10.84 7.40 7.09
CA ILE A 136 9.49 6.82 7.20
C ILE A 136 8.61 7.60 8.20
N SER A 137 9.18 8.02 9.34
CA SER A 137 8.42 8.55 10.49
C SER A 137 8.24 10.06 10.51
N GLN A 138 9.13 10.84 9.86
CA GLN A 138 9.07 12.31 9.92
C GLN A 138 8.27 12.95 8.79
N GLN A 139 7.80 12.18 7.82
CA GLN A 139 6.95 12.75 6.80
C GLN A 139 5.48 12.62 7.17
N ARG A 140 4.83 13.78 7.30
CA ARG A 140 3.43 13.88 7.68
C ARG A 140 2.58 13.14 6.64
N PHE A 141 1.78 12.18 7.10
CA PHE A 141 0.69 11.65 6.29
C PHE A 141 -0.18 12.82 5.81
N PHE A 142 -0.54 12.84 4.53
CA PHE A 142 -1.32 13.95 3.99
C PHE A 142 -2.68 14.05 4.71
N THR A 143 -3.20 15.26 4.85
CA THR A 143 -4.54 15.49 5.42
C THR A 143 -5.43 16.10 4.35
N LEU A 144 -6.51 15.41 4.03
CA LEU A 144 -7.63 15.94 3.26
C LEU A 144 -8.86 15.95 4.17
N SER A 145 -9.50 17.10 4.34
CA SER A 145 -10.65 17.27 5.24
C SER A 145 -11.70 18.17 4.61
N LEU A 146 -12.97 17.96 4.96
CA LEU A 146 -14.07 18.86 4.62
C LEU A 146 -13.98 20.23 5.31
N GLY A 147 -13.00 20.43 6.20
CA GLY A 147 -12.61 21.73 6.75
C GLY A 147 -12.90 21.91 8.24
N TYR A 148 -13.70 21.04 8.85
CA TYR A 148 -13.85 20.96 10.30
C TYR A 148 -13.53 19.54 10.78
N ILE A 149 -12.99 19.44 12.00
CA ILE A 149 -12.69 18.17 12.66
C ILE A 149 -13.70 18.02 13.80
N PRO A 150 -14.54 16.97 13.81
CA PRO A 150 -15.51 16.78 14.88
C PRO A 150 -14.79 16.52 16.21
N ASP A 151 -15.32 17.11 17.29
CA ASP A 151 -14.88 16.83 18.66
C ASP A 151 -15.69 15.65 19.19
N ILE A 152 -15.08 14.47 19.20
CA ILE A 152 -15.76 13.20 19.53
C ILE A 152 -15.63 12.92 21.03
N ASP A 153 -16.77 12.82 21.71
CA ASP A 153 -16.84 12.31 23.08
C ASP A 153 -16.80 10.77 23.08
N ILE A 154 -15.61 10.21 23.34
CA ILE A 154 -15.34 8.78 23.32
C ILE A 154 -16.27 7.99 24.27
N GLU A 155 -16.72 8.58 25.38
CA GLU A 155 -17.59 7.88 26.34
C GLU A 155 -19.01 7.70 25.82
N ASN A 156 -19.47 8.60 24.95
CA ASN A 156 -20.82 8.62 24.41
C ASN A 156 -20.90 8.27 22.91
N TRP A 157 -19.75 8.06 22.27
CA TRP A 157 -19.67 7.68 20.86
C TRP A 157 -20.04 6.20 20.66
N SER A 158 -20.80 5.92 19.60
CA SER A 158 -21.08 4.56 19.14
C SER A 158 -21.01 4.44 17.62
N LEU A 159 -20.56 3.28 17.15
CA LEU A 159 -20.63 2.84 15.76
C LEU A 159 -21.85 1.94 15.59
N GLU A 160 -22.79 2.36 14.74
CA GLU A 160 -23.96 1.55 14.38
C GLU A 160 -23.72 0.81 13.05
N ILE A 161 -23.97 -0.51 13.05
CA ILE A 161 -24.01 -1.33 11.84
C ILE A 161 -25.44 -1.87 11.68
N THR A 162 -26.13 -1.43 10.64
CA THR A 162 -27.57 -1.64 10.48
C THR A 162 -27.98 -1.84 9.02
N GLY A 163 -29.29 -1.90 8.75
CA GLY A 163 -29.84 -2.08 7.40
C GLY A 163 -30.09 -3.55 7.05
N LEU A 164 -29.57 -4.01 5.91
CA LEU A 164 -29.77 -5.38 5.40
C LEU A 164 -28.80 -6.37 6.06
N VAL A 165 -28.92 -6.50 7.38
CA VAL A 165 -28.18 -7.46 8.21
C VAL A 165 -29.13 -8.31 9.04
N GLU A 166 -28.70 -9.51 9.43
CA GLU A 166 -29.45 -10.40 10.32
C GLU A 166 -29.51 -9.84 11.74
N LYS A 167 -28.40 -9.25 12.20
CA LYS A 167 -28.26 -8.63 13.51
C LYS A 167 -27.58 -7.28 13.38
N SER A 168 -28.29 -6.22 13.77
CA SER A 168 -27.69 -4.90 13.94
C SER A 168 -26.73 -4.89 15.13
N LEU A 169 -25.63 -4.15 15.02
CA LEU A 169 -24.68 -3.91 16.10
C LEU A 169 -24.63 -2.43 16.44
N GLU A 170 -24.43 -2.14 17.71
CA GLU A 170 -24.05 -0.84 18.22
C GLU A 170 -22.81 -1.08 19.09
N LEU A 171 -21.66 -0.51 18.71
CA LEU A 171 -20.37 -0.76 19.31
C LEU A 171 -19.82 0.53 19.89
N SER A 172 -19.46 0.53 21.18
CA SER A 172 -18.68 1.63 21.76
C SER A 172 -17.23 1.55 21.30
N TYR A 173 -16.47 2.63 21.53
CA TYR A 173 -15.03 2.62 21.29
C TYR A 173 -14.31 1.51 22.06
N ASN A 174 -14.72 1.27 23.31
CA ASN A 174 -14.13 0.19 24.13
C ASN A 174 -14.45 -1.21 23.58
N ASP A 175 -15.64 -1.41 23.00
CA ASP A 175 -15.98 -2.69 22.37
C ASP A 175 -15.04 -2.98 21.18
N LEU A 176 -14.77 -1.96 20.34
CA LEU A 176 -13.86 -2.08 19.20
C LEU A 176 -12.44 -2.48 19.62
N LEU A 177 -11.94 -1.96 20.74
CA LEU A 177 -10.61 -2.30 21.26
C LEU A 177 -10.50 -3.75 21.80
N GLN A 178 -11.63 -4.40 22.11
CA GLN A 178 -11.67 -5.79 22.61
C GLN A 178 -11.90 -6.82 21.50
N ILE A 179 -12.27 -6.38 20.30
CA ILE A 179 -12.42 -7.24 19.13
C ILE A 179 -11.01 -7.63 18.61
N PRO A 180 -10.83 -8.83 18.01
CA PRO A 180 -9.56 -9.19 17.37
C PRO A 180 -9.05 -8.10 16.43
N GLN A 181 -7.81 -7.67 16.66
CA GLN A 181 -7.15 -6.64 15.86
C GLN A 181 -6.31 -7.29 14.77
N ALA A 182 -6.12 -6.58 13.66
CA ALA A 182 -5.11 -6.87 12.66
C ALA A 182 -4.38 -5.58 12.26
N SER A 183 -3.22 -5.74 11.64
CA SER A 183 -2.43 -4.64 11.09
C SER A 183 -2.30 -4.80 9.58
N VAL A 184 -2.50 -3.71 8.84
CA VAL A 184 -2.38 -3.67 7.39
C VAL A 184 -1.48 -2.50 7.00
N PHE A 185 -0.47 -2.77 6.18
CA PHE A 185 0.26 -1.70 5.50
C PHE A 185 -0.54 -1.27 4.28
N ALA A 186 -0.95 -0.01 4.23
CA ALA A 186 -1.69 0.51 3.09
C ALA A 186 -1.22 1.92 2.72
N THR A 187 -1.09 2.13 1.42
CA THR A 187 -1.04 3.47 0.84
C THR A 187 -2.46 4.02 0.73
N LEU A 188 -2.66 5.26 1.18
CA LEU A 188 -3.83 6.04 0.75
C LEU A 188 -3.36 7.04 -0.30
N GLU A 189 -4.10 7.14 -1.40
CA GLU A 189 -3.91 8.15 -2.44
C GLU A 189 -5.25 8.82 -2.74
N THR A 190 -5.25 10.14 -2.88
CA THR A 190 -6.46 10.85 -3.31
C THR A 190 -6.64 10.76 -4.81
N ILE A 191 -7.88 10.67 -5.28
CA ILE A 191 -8.20 10.77 -6.71
C ILE A 191 -7.73 12.09 -7.35
N SER A 192 -7.55 13.13 -6.55
CA SER A 192 -7.05 14.43 -6.98
C SER A 192 -5.53 14.53 -7.01
N ASN A 193 -4.81 13.46 -6.68
CA ASN A 193 -3.35 13.49 -6.66
C ASN A 193 -2.82 13.61 -8.10
N PRO A 194 -2.14 14.72 -8.47
CA PRO A 194 -1.49 14.79 -9.77
C PRO A 194 -0.32 13.80 -9.84
N GLN A 195 0.14 13.49 -11.04
CA GLN A 195 1.35 12.67 -11.21
C GLN A 195 2.54 13.29 -10.46
N GLY A 196 3.11 12.53 -9.51
CA GLY A 196 4.18 13.01 -8.63
C GLY A 196 3.73 14.04 -7.57
N GLY A 197 2.43 14.12 -7.29
CA GLY A 197 1.85 14.93 -6.23
C GLY A 197 2.06 14.35 -4.83
N SER A 198 1.72 15.15 -3.82
CA SER A 198 1.92 14.83 -2.41
C SER A 198 0.66 14.40 -1.66
N LEU A 199 -0.44 14.12 -2.38
CA LEU A 199 -1.70 13.66 -1.79
C LEU A 199 -1.75 12.13 -1.75
N ILE A 200 -0.65 11.56 -1.24
CA ILE A 200 -0.38 10.13 -1.13
C ILE A 200 0.48 9.90 0.12
N GLY A 201 0.25 8.80 0.83
CA GLY A 201 0.98 8.50 2.06
C GLY A 201 0.80 7.05 2.50
N ASN A 202 1.75 6.57 3.30
CA ASN A 202 1.79 5.20 3.79
C ASN A 202 1.75 5.15 5.31
N ALA A 203 1.01 4.17 5.84
CA ALA A 203 0.96 3.88 7.25
C ALA A 203 0.68 2.40 7.47
N ILE A 204 1.07 1.91 8.65
CA ILE A 204 0.53 0.68 9.21
C ILE A 204 -0.75 1.05 9.94
N TRP A 205 -1.88 0.51 9.49
CA TRP A 205 -3.20 0.70 10.07
C TRP A 205 -3.54 -0.50 10.94
N THR A 206 -3.76 -0.25 12.24
CA THR A 206 -4.20 -1.29 13.17
C THR A 206 -5.64 -1.03 13.57
N GLY A 207 -6.48 -2.05 13.46
CA GLY A 207 -7.90 -1.93 13.76
C GLY A 207 -8.62 -3.28 13.74
N VAL A 208 -9.95 -3.22 13.67
CA VAL A 208 -10.81 -4.39 13.52
C VAL A 208 -10.91 -4.77 12.04
N PRO A 209 -10.65 -6.01 11.62
CA PRO A 209 -10.91 -6.44 10.25
C PRO A 209 -12.38 -6.27 9.90
N PHE A 210 -12.70 -5.57 8.82
CA PHE A 210 -14.08 -5.25 8.46
C PHE A 210 -14.90 -6.52 8.18
N LYS A 211 -14.25 -7.55 7.60
CA LYS A 211 -14.81 -8.89 7.41
C LYS A 211 -15.31 -9.53 8.71
N TYR A 212 -14.63 -9.31 9.84
CA TYR A 212 -15.08 -9.81 11.13
C TYR A 212 -16.44 -9.18 11.51
N LEU A 213 -16.61 -7.87 11.30
CA LEU A 213 -17.87 -7.17 11.57
C LEU A 213 -19.01 -7.67 10.68
N LEU A 214 -18.72 -7.92 9.40
CA LEU A 214 -19.67 -8.50 8.45
C LEU A 214 -20.14 -9.90 8.87
N GLU A 215 -19.22 -10.73 9.38
CA GLU A 215 -19.54 -12.06 9.90
C GLU A 215 -20.39 -11.99 11.19
N GLN A 216 -20.11 -11.05 12.09
CA GLN A 216 -20.89 -10.89 13.34
C GLN A 216 -22.32 -10.37 13.09
N THR A 217 -22.51 -9.57 12.05
CA THR A 217 -23.80 -8.96 11.69
C THR A 217 -24.65 -9.87 10.80
N GLY A 218 -24.01 -10.64 9.92
CA GLY A 218 -24.65 -11.51 8.94
C GLY A 218 -25.34 -10.71 7.85
N ILE A 219 -24.71 -10.59 6.68
CA ILE A 219 -25.28 -9.83 5.55
C ILE A 219 -26.50 -10.56 4.97
N LYS A 220 -27.62 -9.86 4.80
CA LYS A 220 -28.83 -10.41 4.18
C LYS A 220 -28.73 -10.48 2.67
N GLN A 221 -29.45 -11.44 2.09
CA GLN A 221 -29.59 -11.54 0.64
C GLN A 221 -30.15 -10.23 0.06
N GLY A 222 -29.50 -9.71 -0.97
CA GLY A 222 -29.90 -8.49 -1.66
C GLY A 222 -29.18 -7.21 -1.19
N ALA A 223 -28.32 -7.28 -0.18
CA ALA A 223 -27.37 -6.20 0.10
C ALA A 223 -26.35 -6.08 -1.04
N ILE A 224 -26.05 -4.86 -1.48
CA ILE A 224 -25.16 -4.59 -2.62
C ILE A 224 -23.93 -3.75 -2.24
N GLU A 225 -24.08 -2.83 -1.29
CA GLU A 225 -23.02 -1.93 -0.84
C GLU A 225 -23.06 -1.76 0.66
N VAL A 226 -21.91 -1.41 1.21
CA VAL A 226 -21.76 -0.85 2.55
C VAL A 226 -21.61 0.66 2.39
N VAL A 227 -22.46 1.43 3.04
CA VAL A 227 -22.38 2.89 3.05
C VAL A 227 -21.84 3.34 4.40
N PHE A 228 -20.77 4.12 4.36
CA PHE A 228 -20.16 4.73 5.53
C PHE A 228 -20.72 6.15 5.71
N TYR A 229 -21.14 6.46 6.93
CA TYR A 229 -21.56 7.80 7.33
C TYR A 229 -20.65 8.25 8.47
N CYS A 230 -20.09 9.46 8.35
CA CYS A 230 -19.13 10.00 9.28
C CYS A 230 -19.75 11.14 10.11
N GLU A 231 -19.22 11.37 11.31
CA GLU A 231 -19.62 12.46 12.21
C GLU A 231 -19.51 13.84 11.55
N ASP A 232 -18.56 14.02 10.62
CA ASP A 232 -18.38 15.27 9.89
C ASP A 232 -19.37 15.44 8.72
N GLY A 233 -20.31 14.52 8.55
CA GLY A 233 -21.32 14.51 7.48
C GLY A 233 -20.80 13.98 6.14
N TYR A 234 -19.55 13.52 6.07
CA TYR A 234 -19.04 12.79 4.91
C TYR A 234 -19.73 11.42 4.79
N SER A 235 -19.92 10.97 3.55
CA SER A 235 -20.36 9.61 3.27
C SER A 235 -19.73 9.08 2.00
N THR A 236 -19.43 7.79 2.00
CA THR A 236 -18.96 7.05 0.82
C THR A 236 -19.48 5.61 0.87
N SER A 237 -19.34 4.85 -0.20
CA SER A 237 -19.69 3.44 -0.22
C SER A 237 -18.66 2.60 -0.95
N ILE A 238 -18.63 1.32 -0.61
CA ILE A 238 -17.94 0.26 -1.36
C ILE A 238 -18.91 -0.91 -1.54
N THR A 239 -18.65 -1.74 -2.54
CA THR A 239 -19.44 -2.96 -2.76
C THR A 239 -19.26 -3.94 -1.59
N ILE A 240 -20.25 -4.82 -1.39
CA ILE A 240 -20.14 -5.90 -0.38
C ILE A 240 -18.95 -6.81 -0.68
N GLU A 241 -18.64 -7.03 -1.95
CA GLU A 241 -17.47 -7.82 -2.38
C GLU A 241 -16.16 -7.15 -1.96
N GLU A 242 -16.01 -5.85 -2.18
CA GLU A 242 -14.84 -5.09 -1.73
C GLU A 242 -14.72 -5.09 -0.20
N ALA A 243 -15.82 -4.84 0.51
CA ALA A 243 -15.84 -4.83 1.97
C ALA A 243 -15.44 -6.17 2.60
N ALA A 244 -15.64 -7.28 1.89
CA ALA A 244 -15.29 -8.63 2.34
C ALA A 244 -13.85 -9.05 2.01
N LYS A 245 -13.08 -8.22 1.29
CA LYS A 245 -11.67 -8.52 0.97
C LYS A 245 -10.82 -8.51 2.24
N GLU A 246 -9.80 -9.37 2.25
CA GLU A 246 -8.75 -9.31 3.26
C GLU A 246 -8.04 -7.96 3.21
N GLY A 247 -7.69 -7.40 4.36
CA GLY A 247 -7.01 -6.10 4.47
C GLY A 247 -7.93 -4.88 4.56
N VAL A 248 -9.26 -5.04 4.43
CA VAL A 248 -10.21 -3.95 4.75
C VAL A 248 -10.44 -3.91 6.26
N MET A 249 -10.33 -2.70 6.83
CA MET A 249 -10.37 -2.42 8.28
C MET A 249 -11.46 -1.39 8.59
#